data_AF-A0A3S0L3A3-F1
#
_entry.id   AF-A0A3S0L3A3-F1
#
_cell.length_a   1.000
_cell.length_b   1.000
_cell.length_c   1.000
_cell.angle_alpha   90.00
_cell.angle_beta   90.00
_cell.angle_gamma   90.00
#
_symmetry.space_group_name_H-M   'P 1'
#
loop_
_entity.id
_entity.type
_entity.pdbx_description
1 polymer ?
#
loop_
_entity_poly.entity_id
_entity_poly.type
_entity_poly.pdbx_seq_one_letter_code
_entity_poly.pdbx_strand_id
1 'polypeptide(L)'
;MEFTVPVMVYTYWLIAVGIGLAFFRKDIFSFNTDFATRRIILLVASLLIVALNAWVYSNSTYSSGRPLDILTLLVFSVGNGIAETFMFYAVFRLGTVLAGKATDNPWVLFTAGFLLFMIYSGLIHGLFWINILPEHVDQASAFKPFFMPVQILIAGSWALSFFWYRDIRSVILLHAMIDFTMAWNVRFSLFN
;
A
#
# COMPACT_ATOMS: atom_id res chain seq x y z
N MET A 1 22.29 16.28 11.30
CA MET A 1 21.03 16.20 12.07
C MET A 1 20.39 14.89 11.67
N GLU A 2 20.32 13.92 12.58
CA GLU A 2 19.50 12.72 12.35
C GLU A 2 18.04 13.14 12.56
N PHE A 3 17.19 12.85 11.56
CA PHE A 3 15.76 13.07 11.71
C PHE A 3 15.20 12.01 12.66
N THR A 4 14.32 12.42 13.57
CA THR A 4 13.57 11.46 14.38
C THR A 4 12.62 10.68 13.48
N VAL A 5 12.30 9.43 13.86
CA VAL A 5 11.36 8.56 13.13
C VAL A 5 10.04 9.27 12.76
N PRO A 6 9.36 9.99 13.69
CA PRO A 6 8.14 10.72 13.34
C PRO A 6 8.37 11.75 12.23
N VAL A 7 9.49 12.51 12.28
CA VAL A 7 9.80 13.52 11.27
C VAL A 7 10.05 12.90 9.91
N MET A 8 10.72 11.74 9.85
CA MET A 8 10.91 11.00 8.60
C MET A 8 9.57 10.56 7.99
N VAL A 9 8.70 9.96 8.79
CA VAL A 9 7.37 9.49 8.34
C VAL A 9 6.50 10.66 7.87
N TYR A 10 6.41 11.74 8.64
CA TYR A 10 5.60 12.90 8.26
C TYR A 10 6.14 13.65 7.05
N THR A 11 7.47 13.71 6.89
CA THR A 11 8.08 14.29 5.68
C THR A 11 7.74 13.45 4.46
N TYR A 12 7.84 12.13 4.57
CA TYR A 12 7.42 11.21 3.50
C TYR A 12 5.94 11.41 3.15
N TRP A 13 5.05 11.41 4.14
CA TRP A 13 3.62 11.62 3.92
C TRP A 13 3.31 12.98 3.30
N LEU A 14 3.98 14.05 3.73
CA LEU A 14 3.80 15.38 3.15
C LEU A 14 4.15 15.40 1.66
N ILE A 15 5.30 14.81 1.30
CA ILE A 15 5.73 14.68 -0.10
C ILE A 15 4.73 13.85 -0.90
N ALA A 16 4.32 12.71 -0.36
CA ALA A 16 3.38 11.78 -0.99
C ALA A 16 2.01 12.43 -1.23
N VAL A 17 1.48 13.16 -0.26
CA VAL A 17 0.22 13.92 -0.40
C VAL A 17 0.38 15.03 -1.43
N GLY A 18 1.50 15.76 -1.45
CA GLY A 18 1.79 16.76 -2.47
C GLY A 18 1.76 16.17 -3.89
N ILE A 19 2.43 15.03 -4.09
CA ILE A 19 2.40 14.28 -5.35
C ILE A 19 0.97 13.81 -5.66
N GLY A 20 0.27 13.24 -4.69
CA GLY A 20 -1.11 12.76 -4.86
C GLY A 20 -2.06 13.85 -5.32
N LEU A 21 -2.00 15.03 -4.70
CA LEU A 21 -2.80 16.18 -5.08
C LEU A 21 -2.41 16.74 -6.46
N ALA A 22 -1.13 16.69 -6.84
CA ALA A 22 -0.68 17.16 -8.15
C ALA A 22 -1.15 16.24 -9.30
N PHE A 23 -1.04 14.92 -9.12
CA PHE A 23 -1.28 13.95 -10.21
C PHE A 23 -2.67 13.31 -10.20
N PHE A 24 -3.31 13.19 -9.03
CA PHE A 24 -4.54 12.41 -8.84
C PHE A 24 -5.72 13.24 -8.35
N ARG A 25 -5.64 14.58 -8.37
CA ARG A 25 -6.76 15.46 -7.99
C ARG A 25 -8.08 15.02 -8.62
N LYS A 26 -8.09 14.77 -9.93
CA LYS A 26 -9.30 14.34 -10.63
C LYS A 26 -9.80 13.01 -10.07
N ASP A 27 -8.95 12.00 -9.99
CA ASP A 27 -9.34 10.67 -9.49
C ASP A 27 -9.81 10.69 -8.01
N ILE A 28 -9.23 11.58 -7.20
CA ILE A 28 -9.63 11.79 -5.81
C ILE A 28 -11.00 12.45 -5.73
N PHE A 29 -11.27 13.50 -6.51
CA PHE A 29 -12.51 14.30 -6.36
C PHE A 29 -13.66 13.85 -7.27
N SER A 30 -13.39 13.18 -8.40
CA SER A 30 -14.40 12.56 -9.25
C SER A 30 -14.52 11.08 -8.93
N PHE A 31 -15.70 10.66 -8.46
CA PHE A 31 -15.97 9.24 -8.21
C PHE A 31 -16.55 8.61 -9.45
N ASN A 32 -15.96 7.51 -9.90
CA ASN A 32 -16.63 6.66 -10.87
C ASN A 32 -17.80 5.94 -10.17
N THR A 33 -19.03 6.30 -10.51
CA THR A 33 -20.25 5.68 -9.95
C THR A 33 -20.69 4.44 -10.73
N ASP A 34 -20.02 4.10 -11.83
CA ASP A 34 -20.31 2.88 -12.57
C ASP A 34 -19.68 1.66 -11.86
N PHE A 35 -20.56 0.80 -11.35
CA PHE A 35 -20.23 -0.45 -10.69
C PHE A 35 -20.61 -1.64 -11.55
N ALA A 36 -20.06 -1.69 -12.76
CA ALA A 36 -20.10 -2.89 -13.58
C ALA A 36 -19.66 -4.12 -12.77
N THR A 37 -20.30 -5.27 -13.01
CA THR A 37 -20.08 -6.53 -12.25
C THR A 37 -18.59 -6.88 -12.10
N ARG A 38 -17.77 -6.63 -13.12
CA ARG A 38 -16.32 -6.86 -13.08
C ARG A 38 -15.60 -6.05 -11.99
N ARG A 39 -15.99 -4.78 -11.81
CA ARG A 39 -15.45 -3.92 -10.75
C ARG A 39 -15.86 -4.42 -9.37
N ILE A 40 -17.12 -4.82 -9.19
CA ILE A 40 -17.61 -5.38 -7.93
C ILE A 40 -16.83 -6.65 -7.58
N ILE A 41 -16.69 -7.57 -8.53
CA ILE A 41 -15.91 -8.80 -8.34
C ILE A 41 -14.47 -8.47 -7.94
N LEU A 42 -13.82 -7.51 -8.61
CA LEU A 42 -12.47 -7.09 -8.28
C LEU A 42 -12.37 -6.52 -6.86
N LEU A 43 -13.32 -5.68 -6.44
CA LEU A 43 -13.33 -5.10 -5.09
C LEU A 43 -13.56 -6.17 -4.01
N VAL A 44 -14.50 -7.10 -4.24
CA VAL A 44 -14.75 -8.23 -3.33
C VAL A 44 -13.50 -9.13 -3.25
N ALA A 45 -12.89 -9.46 -4.38
CA ALA A 45 -11.65 -10.23 -4.41
C ALA A 45 -10.52 -9.49 -3.66
N SER A 46 -10.39 -8.18 -3.84
CA SER A 46 -9.41 -7.36 -3.13
C SER A 46 -9.64 -7.39 -1.61
N LEU A 47 -10.89 -7.32 -1.16
CA LEU A 47 -11.23 -7.44 0.25
C LEU A 47 -10.89 -8.83 0.82
N LEU A 48 -11.14 -9.89 0.07
CA LEU A 48 -10.75 -11.25 0.46
C LEU A 48 -9.22 -11.40 0.55
N ILE A 49 -8.48 -10.76 -0.36
CA ILE A 49 -7.01 -10.71 -0.30
C ILE A 49 -6.54 -9.95 0.94
N VAL A 50 -7.19 -8.83 1.32
CA VAL A 50 -6.91 -8.11 2.57
C VAL A 50 -7.15 -9.00 3.79
N ALA A 51 -8.24 -9.77 3.81
CA ALA A 51 -8.51 -10.73 4.90
C ALA A 51 -7.46 -11.85 4.96
N LEU A 52 -7.05 -12.39 3.80
CA LEU A 52 -5.96 -13.36 3.71
C LEU A 52 -4.64 -12.78 4.23
N ASN A 53 -4.33 -11.53 3.87
CA ASN A 53 -3.16 -10.83 4.40
C ASN A 53 -3.25 -10.68 5.92
N ALA A 54 -4.40 -10.28 6.45
CA ALA A 54 -4.58 -10.15 7.88
C ALA A 54 -4.32 -11.47 8.61
N TRP A 55 -4.82 -12.58 8.06
CA TRP A 55 -4.55 -13.92 8.57
C TRP A 55 -3.07 -14.27 8.53
N VAL A 56 -2.43 -14.18 7.35
CA VAL A 56 -1.02 -14.55 7.16
C VAL A 56 -0.10 -13.67 8.02
N TYR A 57 -0.33 -12.35 8.03
CA TYR A 57 0.48 -11.40 8.78
C TYR A 57 0.38 -11.65 10.28
N SER A 58 -0.84 -11.87 10.81
CA SER A 58 -1.03 -12.12 12.25
C SER A 58 -0.44 -13.45 12.72
N ASN A 59 -0.29 -14.44 11.82
CA ASN A 59 0.35 -15.73 12.13
C ASN A 59 1.87 -15.75 11.87
N SER A 60 2.45 -14.64 11.40
CA SER A 60 3.87 -14.53 11.09
C SER A 60 4.54 -13.31 11.71
N THR A 61 3.82 -12.61 12.59
CA THR A 61 4.36 -11.44 13.27
C THR A 61 4.05 -11.45 14.76
N TYR A 62 4.82 -10.67 15.51
CA TYR A 62 4.69 -10.54 16.96
C TYR A 62 4.91 -9.10 17.41
N SER A 63 4.36 -8.80 18.59
CA SER A 63 4.45 -7.48 19.23
C SER A 63 5.64 -7.34 20.18
N SER A 64 6.37 -8.41 20.48
CA SER A 64 7.45 -8.44 21.49
C SER A 64 7.03 -7.89 22.87
N GLY A 65 5.74 -7.98 23.22
CA GLY A 65 5.22 -7.43 24.48
C GLY A 65 4.94 -5.92 24.47
N ARG A 66 5.09 -5.23 23.33
CA ARG A 66 4.77 -3.80 23.21
C ARG A 66 3.28 -3.54 23.47
N PRO A 67 2.92 -2.47 24.22
CA PRO A 67 1.53 -2.07 24.41
C PRO A 67 0.94 -1.56 23.08
N LEU A 68 -0.37 -1.74 22.91
CA LEU A 68 -1.05 -1.18 21.75
C LEU A 68 -1.21 0.33 21.91
N ASP A 69 -0.61 1.10 21.00
CA ASP A 69 -0.83 2.53 20.87
C ASP A 69 -1.99 2.79 19.90
N ILE A 70 -3.17 3.08 20.44
CA ILE A 70 -4.40 3.30 19.66
C ILE A 70 -4.27 4.52 18.75
N LEU A 71 -3.54 5.56 19.19
CA LEU A 71 -3.36 6.75 18.36
C LEU A 71 -2.49 6.42 17.15
N THR A 72 -1.40 5.69 17.35
CA THR A 72 -0.57 5.17 16.26
C THR A 72 -1.39 4.29 15.33
N LEU A 73 -2.17 3.35 15.86
CA LEU A 73 -3.03 2.48 15.08
C LEU A 73 -3.94 3.28 14.13
N LEU A 74 -4.61 4.33 14.62
CA LEU A 74 -5.54 5.11 13.79
C LEU A 74 -4.82 6.04 12.81
N VAL A 75 -3.85 6.82 13.30
CA VAL A 75 -3.15 7.84 12.50
C VAL A 75 -2.27 7.19 11.44
N PHE A 76 -1.53 6.15 11.79
CA PHE A 76 -0.68 5.44 10.85
C PHE A 76 -1.51 4.77 9.76
N SER A 77 -2.56 4.02 10.13
CA SER A 77 -3.37 3.30 9.14
C SER A 77 -3.93 4.21 8.05
N VAL A 78 -4.51 5.34 8.46
CA VAL A 78 -5.11 6.28 7.50
C VAL A 78 -4.04 7.10 6.78
N GLY A 79 -3.09 7.68 7.52
CA GLY A 79 -2.06 8.54 6.96
C GLY A 79 -1.15 7.79 5.97
N ASN A 80 -0.69 6.61 6.37
CA ASN A 80 0.16 5.77 5.55
C ASN A 80 -0.60 5.18 4.36
N GLY A 81 -1.81 4.65 4.58
CA GLY A 81 -2.65 4.11 3.52
C GLY A 81 -2.96 5.15 2.42
N ILE A 82 -3.12 6.42 2.77
CA ILE A 82 -3.24 7.52 1.80
C ILE A 82 -1.90 7.78 1.10
N ALA A 83 -0.84 8.05 1.88
CA ALA A 83 0.44 8.49 1.38
C ALA A 83 1.08 7.45 0.44
N GLU A 84 1.17 6.19 0.88
CA GLU A 84 1.79 5.14 0.09
C GLU A 84 1.00 4.83 -1.18
N THR A 85 -0.35 4.83 -1.10
CA THR A 85 -1.18 4.64 -2.30
C THR A 85 -0.90 5.71 -3.36
N PHE A 86 -0.71 6.97 -2.96
CA PHE A 86 -0.33 8.02 -3.90
C PHE A 86 1.03 7.78 -4.54
N MET A 87 2.03 7.40 -3.76
CA MET A 87 3.37 7.13 -4.30
C MET A 87 3.37 5.92 -5.23
N PHE A 88 2.72 4.84 -4.81
CA PHE A 88 2.54 3.64 -5.61
C PHE A 88 1.87 3.91 -6.95
N TYR A 89 0.80 4.70 -6.97
CA TYR A 89 0.14 5.06 -8.22
C TYR A 89 0.89 6.10 -9.05
N ALA A 90 1.65 6.99 -8.43
CA ALA A 90 2.54 7.90 -9.16
C ALA A 90 3.59 7.11 -9.95
N VAL A 91 4.25 6.15 -9.29
CA VAL A 91 5.26 5.31 -9.91
C VAL A 91 4.64 4.34 -10.93
N PHE A 92 3.46 3.77 -10.64
CA PHE A 92 2.71 2.98 -11.61
C PHE A 92 2.42 3.78 -12.88
N ARG A 93 1.92 5.02 -12.72
CA ARG A 93 1.63 5.92 -13.85
C ARG A 93 2.87 6.28 -14.64
N LEU A 94 3.99 6.53 -13.96
CA LEU A 94 5.26 6.73 -14.64
C LEU A 94 5.59 5.54 -15.57
N GLY A 95 5.42 4.31 -15.09
CA GLY A 95 5.63 3.11 -15.90
C GLY A 95 4.69 3.03 -17.11
N THR A 96 3.40 3.31 -16.90
CA THR A 96 2.43 3.36 -18.01
C THR A 96 2.77 4.44 -19.04
N VAL A 97 3.21 5.62 -18.59
CA VAL A 97 3.54 6.76 -19.48
C VAL A 97 4.80 6.46 -20.27
N LEU A 98 5.81 5.85 -19.66
CA LEU A 98 7.04 5.47 -20.34
C LEU A 98 6.77 4.40 -21.41
N ALA A 99 6.00 3.36 -21.10
CA ALA A 99 5.60 2.34 -22.08
C ALA A 99 4.70 2.91 -23.18
N GLY A 100 3.82 3.85 -22.83
CA GLY A 100 2.92 4.56 -23.76
C GLY A 100 3.63 5.36 -24.85
N LYS A 101 4.93 5.64 -24.70
CA LYS A 101 5.74 6.25 -25.77
C LYS A 101 6.05 5.27 -26.90
N ALA A 102 5.91 3.97 -26.67
CA ALA A 102 6.28 2.92 -27.61
C ALA A 102 5.11 2.02 -28.02
N THR A 103 4.04 1.93 -27.21
CA THR A 103 2.90 1.06 -27.51
C THR A 103 1.62 1.54 -26.83
N ASP A 104 0.47 1.24 -27.45
CA ASP A 104 -0.86 1.42 -26.85
C ASP A 104 -1.45 0.09 -26.33
N ASN A 105 -0.70 -1.01 -26.36
CA ASN A 105 -1.20 -2.31 -25.90
C ASN A 105 -1.46 -2.27 -24.37
N PRO A 106 -2.73 -2.43 -23.92
CA PRO A 106 -3.10 -2.24 -22.52
C PRO A 106 -2.39 -3.20 -21.57
N TRP A 107 -2.06 -4.41 -22.01
CA TRP A 107 -1.34 -5.38 -21.19
C TRP A 107 0.11 -4.98 -20.97
N VAL A 108 0.76 -4.42 -22.00
CA VAL A 108 2.15 -3.93 -21.88
C VAL A 108 2.18 -2.69 -20.98
N LEU A 109 1.23 -1.77 -21.15
CA LEU A 109 1.09 -0.60 -20.28
C LEU A 109 0.90 -1.00 -18.82
N PHE A 110 -0.06 -1.89 -18.54
CA PHE A 110 -0.32 -2.39 -17.20
C PHE A 110 0.93 -3.05 -16.60
N THR A 111 1.58 -3.95 -17.35
CA THR A 111 2.75 -4.69 -16.88
C THR A 111 3.90 -3.74 -16.56
N ALA A 112 4.18 -2.75 -17.41
CA ALA A 112 5.23 -1.77 -17.16
C ALA A 112 4.94 -0.92 -15.90
N GLY A 113 3.70 -0.47 -15.74
CA GLY A 113 3.27 0.22 -14.52
C GLY A 113 3.39 -0.66 -13.28
N PHE A 114 2.93 -1.91 -13.37
CA PHE A 114 2.97 -2.87 -12.27
C PHE A 114 4.40 -3.22 -11.85
N LEU A 115 5.32 -3.36 -12.80
CA LEU A 115 6.73 -3.60 -12.50
C LEU A 115 7.35 -2.42 -11.73
N LEU A 116 7.13 -1.18 -12.17
CA LEU A 116 7.64 -0.02 -11.44
C LEU A 116 6.99 0.13 -10.06
N PHE A 117 5.69 -0.15 -9.94
CA PHE A 117 5.00 -0.23 -8.65
C PHE A 117 5.73 -1.22 -7.72
N MET A 118 5.97 -2.45 -8.19
CA MET A 118 6.60 -3.50 -7.37
C MET A 118 8.05 -3.14 -6.98
N ILE A 119 8.81 -2.55 -7.91
CA ILE A 119 10.17 -2.06 -7.63
C ILE A 119 10.14 -1.00 -6.52
N TYR A 120 9.30 0.03 -6.66
CA TYR A 120 9.20 1.06 -5.64
C TYR A 120 8.69 0.51 -4.31
N SER A 121 7.70 -0.39 -4.33
CA SER A 121 7.20 -1.07 -3.14
C SER A 121 8.32 -1.82 -2.42
N GLY A 122 9.15 -2.58 -3.14
CA GLY A 122 10.30 -3.25 -2.55
C GLY A 122 11.34 -2.28 -1.98
N LEU A 123 11.63 -1.19 -2.70
CA LEU A 123 12.59 -0.17 -2.26
C LEU A 123 12.14 0.56 -1.00
N ILE A 124 10.90 1.04 -0.92
CA ILE A 124 10.43 1.76 0.27
C ILE A 124 10.41 0.83 1.50
N HIS A 125 10.05 -0.44 1.33
CA HIS A 125 10.08 -1.40 2.43
C HIS A 125 11.51 -1.74 2.87
N GLY A 126 12.40 -1.99 1.92
CA GLY A 126 13.79 -2.40 2.20
C GLY A 126 14.72 -1.26 2.61
N LEU A 127 14.39 0.01 2.31
CA LEU A 127 15.26 1.16 2.60
C LEU A 127 14.67 2.11 3.64
N PHE A 128 13.34 2.19 3.77
CA PHE A 128 12.68 3.11 4.68
C PHE A 128 12.03 2.37 5.84
N TRP A 129 11.07 1.48 5.57
CA TRP A 129 10.27 0.86 6.64
C TRP A 129 11.06 -0.10 7.53
N ILE A 130 12.01 -0.86 6.99
CA ILE A 130 12.84 -1.78 7.78
C ILE A 130 13.66 -1.06 8.86
N ASN A 131 13.98 0.21 8.64
CA ASN A 131 14.75 1.03 9.59
C ASN A 131 13.87 1.75 10.61
N ILE A 132 12.55 1.79 10.38
CA ILE A 132 11.57 2.50 11.20
C ILE A 132 10.80 1.53 12.10
N LEU A 133 10.40 0.38 11.56
CA LEU A 133 9.61 -0.59 12.29
C LEU A 133 10.51 -1.44 13.20
N PRO A 134 10.09 -1.73 14.44
CA PRO A 134 10.83 -2.64 15.30
C PRO A 134 10.81 -4.06 14.71
N GLU A 135 11.71 -4.94 15.15
CA GLU A 135 11.66 -6.34 14.74
C GLU A 135 10.32 -6.98 15.16
N HIS A 136 9.68 -7.63 14.19
CA HIS A 136 8.31 -8.12 14.34
C HIS A 136 8.00 -9.36 13.51
N VAL A 137 8.92 -9.87 12.69
CA VAL A 137 8.68 -11.03 11.82
C VAL A 137 9.14 -12.30 12.53
N ASP A 138 8.22 -13.25 12.70
CA ASP A 138 8.55 -14.60 13.17
C ASP A 138 9.22 -15.40 12.05
N GLN A 139 10.53 -15.59 12.20
CA GLN A 139 11.35 -16.30 11.23
C GLN A 139 11.00 -17.80 11.15
N ALA A 140 10.39 -18.37 12.20
CA ALA A 140 10.02 -19.78 12.28
C ALA A 140 8.58 -20.06 11.82
N SER A 141 7.79 -19.02 11.55
CA SER A 141 6.39 -19.17 11.15
C SER A 141 6.26 -19.89 9.80
N ALA A 142 5.42 -20.93 9.77
CA ALA A 142 5.05 -21.63 8.53
C ALA A 142 4.27 -20.74 7.54
N PHE A 143 3.73 -19.61 8.01
CA PHE A 143 2.98 -18.66 7.18
C PHE A 143 3.88 -17.61 6.50
N LYS A 144 5.12 -17.43 6.96
CA LYS A 144 6.06 -16.43 6.43
C LYS A 144 6.29 -16.55 4.91
N PRO A 145 6.42 -17.75 4.30
CA PRO A 145 6.59 -17.86 2.85
C PRO A 145 5.44 -17.27 2.02
N PHE A 146 4.26 -17.08 2.60
CA PHE A 146 3.10 -16.51 1.92
C PHE A 146 3.10 -14.98 1.89
N PHE A 147 4.05 -14.30 2.56
CA PHE A 147 4.15 -12.83 2.56
C PHE A 147 4.22 -12.29 1.13
N MET A 148 5.26 -12.63 0.38
CA MET A 148 5.45 -12.09 -0.97
C MET A 148 4.32 -12.47 -1.94
N PRO A 149 3.84 -13.73 -2.00
CA PRO A 149 2.67 -14.06 -2.81
C PRO A 149 1.44 -13.19 -2.50
N VAL A 150 1.12 -12.99 -1.22
CA VAL A 150 -0.02 -12.17 -0.82
C VAL A 150 0.20 -10.69 -1.16
N GLN A 151 1.41 -10.16 -0.96
CA GLN A 151 1.75 -8.78 -1.35
C GLN A 151 1.61 -8.57 -2.87
N ILE A 152 1.98 -9.56 -3.70
CA ILE A 152 1.78 -9.51 -5.15
C ILE A 152 0.28 -9.50 -5.51
N LEU A 153 -0.54 -10.29 -4.81
CA LEU A 153 -2.00 -10.29 -5.00
C LEU A 153 -2.63 -8.94 -4.61
N ILE A 154 -2.18 -8.35 -3.51
CA ILE A 154 -2.59 -7.02 -3.07
C ILE A 154 -2.24 -5.99 -4.15
N ALA A 155 -0.96 -5.88 -4.49
CA ALA A 155 -0.45 -4.93 -5.47
C ALA A 155 -1.16 -5.08 -6.82
N GLY A 156 -1.36 -6.32 -7.28
CA GLY A 156 -2.04 -6.62 -8.53
C GLY A 156 -3.50 -6.19 -8.53
N SER A 157 -4.24 -6.52 -7.47
CA SER A 157 -5.66 -6.14 -7.35
C SER A 157 -5.85 -4.61 -7.27
N TRP A 158 -4.95 -3.92 -6.57
CA TRP A 158 -4.94 -2.46 -6.48
C TRP A 158 -4.56 -1.80 -7.80
N ALA A 159 -3.50 -2.28 -8.46
CA ALA A 159 -3.07 -1.77 -9.75
C ALA A 159 -4.18 -1.94 -10.80
N LEU A 160 -4.88 -3.08 -10.83
CA LEU A 160 -6.01 -3.30 -11.73
C LEU A 160 -7.18 -2.37 -11.44
N SER A 161 -7.51 -2.17 -10.16
CA SER A 161 -8.59 -1.27 -9.73
C SER A 161 -8.35 0.15 -10.23
N PHE A 162 -7.11 0.63 -10.16
CA PHE A 162 -6.76 1.95 -10.64
C PHE A 162 -6.59 2.02 -12.16
N PHE A 163 -5.99 1.01 -12.78
CA PHE A 163 -5.75 1.02 -14.22
C PHE A 163 -7.04 1.00 -15.04
N TRP A 164 -8.00 0.14 -14.67
CA TRP A 164 -9.27 0.02 -15.40
C TRP A 164 -10.35 0.99 -14.94
N TYR A 165 -10.42 1.29 -13.64
CA TYR A 165 -11.56 2.03 -13.08
C TYR A 165 -11.19 3.38 -12.47
N ARG A 166 -9.89 3.73 -12.44
CA ARG A 166 -9.38 4.93 -11.74
C ARG A 166 -9.78 4.96 -10.26
N ASP A 167 -10.04 3.79 -9.66
CA ASP A 167 -10.58 3.70 -8.31
C ASP A 167 -9.48 3.79 -7.25
N ILE A 168 -9.06 5.02 -6.97
CA ILE A 168 -8.05 5.31 -5.95
C ILE A 168 -8.63 5.25 -4.54
N ARG A 169 -9.92 5.57 -4.36
CA ARG A 169 -10.54 5.72 -3.04
C ARG A 169 -10.72 4.38 -2.35
N SER A 170 -11.25 3.39 -3.09
CA SER A 170 -11.41 2.04 -2.55
C SER A 170 -10.05 1.46 -2.16
N VAL A 171 -9.00 1.73 -2.95
CA VAL A 171 -7.66 1.24 -2.66
C VAL A 171 -7.05 1.91 -1.43
N ILE A 172 -7.22 3.22 -1.25
CA ILE A 172 -6.79 3.91 -0.01
C ILE A 172 -7.42 3.24 1.21
N LEU A 173 -8.71 2.91 1.16
CA LEU A 173 -9.40 2.23 2.25
C LEU A 173 -8.86 0.81 2.49
N LEU A 174 -8.69 0.03 1.41
CA LEU A 174 -8.12 -1.32 1.49
C LEU A 174 -6.68 -1.29 2.04
N HIS A 175 -5.89 -0.30 1.63
CA HIS A 175 -4.52 -0.11 2.13
C HIS A 175 -4.53 0.26 3.61
N ALA A 176 -5.38 1.18 4.03
CA ALA A 176 -5.51 1.52 5.44
C ALA A 176 -5.88 0.30 6.31
N MET A 177 -6.63 -0.67 5.79
CA MET A 177 -6.92 -1.93 6.50
C MET A 177 -5.68 -2.85 6.62
N ILE A 178 -4.81 -2.85 5.61
CA ILE A 178 -3.52 -3.56 5.67
C ILE A 178 -2.62 -2.93 6.72
N ASP A 179 -2.49 -1.60 6.72
CA ASP A 179 -1.68 -0.87 7.69
C ASP A 179 -2.25 -0.99 9.11
N PHE A 180 -3.57 -1.03 9.24
CA PHE A 180 -4.22 -1.33 10.52
C PHE A 180 -3.85 -2.69 11.05
N THR A 181 -3.89 -3.72 10.20
CA THR A 181 -3.47 -5.07 10.56
C THR A 181 -2.01 -5.07 11.00
N MET A 182 -1.14 -4.37 10.25
CA MET A 182 0.28 -4.25 10.58
C MET A 182 0.48 -3.60 11.95
N ALA A 183 -0.06 -2.39 12.16
CA ALA A 183 0.10 -1.65 13.40
C ALA A 183 -0.52 -2.39 14.60
N TRP A 184 -1.63 -3.13 14.40
CA TRP A 184 -2.25 -3.96 15.43
C TRP A 184 -1.35 -5.10 15.91
N ASN A 185 -0.63 -5.75 14.99
CA ASN A 185 0.25 -6.88 15.30
C ASN A 185 1.63 -6.42 15.79
N VAL A 186 2.23 -5.47 15.09
CA VAL A 186 3.58 -4.96 15.39
C VAL A 186 3.59 -4.11 16.66
N ARG A 187 2.51 -3.34 16.91
CA ARG A 187 2.36 -2.45 18.08
C ARG A 187 3.53 -1.49 18.26
N PHE A 188 4.00 -0.89 17.18
CA PHE A 188 4.97 0.20 17.26
C PHE A 188 4.27 1.49 17.70
N SER A 189 5.04 2.47 18.16
CA SER A 189 4.54 3.82 18.43
C SER A 189 5.13 4.77 17.39
N LEU A 190 4.27 5.56 16.75
CA LEU A 190 4.65 6.58 15.79
C LEU A 190 5.14 7.86 16.49
N PHE A 191 4.83 8.04 17.77
CA PHE A 191 5.04 9.29 18.50
C PHE A 191 6.17 9.24 19.53
N ASN A 192 6.72 8.06 19.79
CA ASN A 192 7.73 7.81 20.82
C ASN A 192 8.92 7.04 20.27
#